data_AF-A0A6N7GYK4-F1
#
_entry.id   AF-A0A6N7GYK4-F1
#
_cell.length_a   1.000
_cell.length_b   1.000
_cell.length_c   1.000
_cell.angle_alpha   90.00
_cell.angle_beta   90.00
_cell.angle_gamma   90.00
#
_symmetry.space_group_name_H-M   'P 1'
#
loop_
_entity.id
_entity.type
_entity.pdbx_description
1 polymer ?
#
loop_
_entity_poly.entity_id
_entity_poly.type
_entity_poly.pdbx_seq_one_letter_code
_entity_poly.pdbx_strand_id
1 'polypeptide(L)'
;YDSEAQAEYVDTLITRHMSAITQRLEAGYPHQPAIGSRYDSNRGLEWAIGFARGVALRAPEWVARGDEDEDARNVLGAVTAIVDSNVDASRAWPPSLRFKFFDRLPLILLSVHYAWRGRDVSKFKQTDGDIDRPLAPRRGRKTGRNEPCPCGSGKKYKRCCGSPEKLARD
;
A
#
# COMPACT_ATOMS: atom_id res chain seq x y z
N TYR A 1 19.11 -0.98 -18.89
CA TYR A 1 18.99 -2.41 -19.21
C TYR A 1 20.11 -2.75 -20.14
N ASP A 2 20.82 -3.83 -19.87
CA ASP A 2 22.00 -4.21 -20.67
C ASP A 2 21.62 -5.15 -21.82
N SER A 3 20.35 -5.59 -21.89
CA SER A 3 19.77 -6.33 -23.03
C SER A 3 18.24 -6.24 -23.08
N GLU A 4 17.67 -6.59 -24.23
CA GLU A 4 16.22 -6.73 -24.44
C GLU A 4 15.61 -7.79 -23.52
N ALA A 5 16.27 -8.95 -23.39
CA ALA A 5 15.85 -10.01 -22.47
C ALA A 5 15.80 -9.55 -21.00
N GLN A 6 16.72 -8.68 -20.57
CA GLN A 6 16.67 -8.10 -19.23
C GLN A 6 15.49 -7.13 -19.08
N ALA A 7 15.18 -6.33 -20.11
CA ALA A 7 14.02 -5.43 -20.10
C ALA A 7 12.70 -6.21 -20.02
N GLU A 8 12.53 -7.26 -20.83
CA GLU A 8 11.36 -8.16 -20.81
C GLU A 8 11.18 -8.84 -19.45
N TYR A 9 12.29 -9.28 -18.84
CA TYR A 9 12.27 -9.89 -17.52
C TYR A 9 11.78 -8.91 -16.45
N VAL A 10 12.29 -7.67 -16.47
CA VAL A 10 11.86 -6.64 -15.51
C VAL A 10 10.40 -6.24 -15.73
N ASP A 11 9.96 -6.11 -16.98
CA ASP A 11 8.55 -5.83 -17.29
C ASP A 11 7.61 -6.94 -16.77
N THR A 12 8.03 -8.20 -16.93
CA THR A 12 7.32 -9.35 -16.36
C THR A 12 7.21 -9.25 -14.84
N LEU A 13 8.29 -8.85 -14.15
CA LEU A 13 8.28 -8.67 -12.70
C LEU A 13 7.34 -7.54 -12.26
N ILE A 14 7.38 -6.40 -12.96
CA ILE A 14 6.51 -5.24 -12.69
C ILE A 14 5.05 -5.65 -12.88
N THR A 15 4.70 -6.23 -14.03
CA THR A 15 3.32 -6.66 -14.35
C THR A 15 2.80 -7.67 -13.34
N ARG A 16 3.64 -8.63 -12.93
CA ARG A 16 3.30 -9.60 -11.88
C ARG A 16 3.09 -8.92 -10.53
N HIS A 17 3.93 -7.95 -10.17
CA HIS A 17 3.79 -7.20 -8.93
C HIS A 17 2.47 -6.40 -8.90
N MET A 18 2.16 -5.69 -9.99
CA MET A 18 0.90 -4.95 -10.14
C MET A 18 -0.31 -5.88 -10.02
N SER A 19 -0.27 -7.03 -10.69
CA SER A 19 -1.32 -8.05 -10.59
C SER A 19 -1.50 -8.58 -9.17
N ALA A 20 -0.40 -8.76 -8.43
CA ALA A 20 -0.44 -9.18 -7.04
C ALA A 20 -1.09 -8.14 -6.12
N ILE A 21 -0.79 -6.85 -6.32
CA ILE A 21 -1.41 -5.75 -5.58
C ILE A 21 -2.92 -5.76 -5.82
N THR A 22 -3.35 -5.77 -7.09
CA THR A 22 -4.77 -5.78 -7.46
C THR A 22 -5.51 -6.96 -6.84
N GLN A 23 -4.99 -8.19 -6.98
CA GLN A 23 -5.62 -9.38 -6.41
C GLN A 23 -5.77 -9.31 -4.89
N ARG A 24 -4.75 -8.77 -4.19
CA ARG A 24 -4.82 -8.60 -2.73
C ARG A 24 -5.90 -7.62 -2.34
N LEU A 25 -5.90 -6.42 -2.94
CA LEU A 25 -6.86 -5.38 -2.62
C LEU A 25 -8.30 -5.85 -2.91
N GLU A 26 -8.51 -6.52 -4.04
CA GLU A 26 -9.81 -7.10 -4.40
C GLU A 26 -10.29 -8.17 -3.41
N ALA A 27 -9.36 -9.00 -2.92
CA ALA A 27 -9.65 -10.00 -1.89
C ALA A 27 -9.72 -9.43 -0.46
N GLY A 28 -9.65 -8.10 -0.29
CA GLY A 28 -9.73 -7.44 1.02
C GLY A 28 -8.46 -7.56 1.86
N TYR A 29 -7.32 -7.82 1.23
CA TYR A 29 -6.02 -7.88 1.88
C TYR A 29 -5.27 -6.56 1.73
N PRO A 30 -4.80 -5.94 2.83
CA PRO A 30 -3.95 -4.79 2.73
C PRO A 30 -2.63 -5.16 2.03
N HIS A 31 -2.18 -4.28 1.15
CA HIS A 31 -0.87 -4.36 0.53
C HIS A 31 0.12 -3.52 1.34
N GLN A 32 1.26 -4.10 1.68
CA GLN A 32 2.34 -3.36 2.33
C GLN A 32 3.16 -2.65 1.24
N PRO A 33 3.18 -1.31 1.21
CA PRO A 33 4.00 -0.61 0.25
C PRO A 33 5.49 -0.85 0.52
N ALA A 34 6.27 -0.93 -0.55
CA ALA A 34 7.72 -0.96 -0.48
C ALA A 34 8.23 0.41 -0.04
N ILE A 35 8.59 0.50 1.23
CA ILE A 35 9.12 1.70 1.88
C ILE A 35 10.46 1.31 2.50
N GLY A 36 11.47 2.16 2.32
CA GLY A 36 12.81 2.00 2.89
C GLY A 36 12.83 1.87 4.42
N SER A 37 14.02 1.69 4.97
CA SER A 37 14.27 1.40 6.40
C SER A 37 13.43 2.27 7.35
N ARG A 38 12.97 1.67 8.45
CA ARG A 38 12.24 2.38 9.53
C ARG A 38 13.04 3.50 10.20
N TYR A 39 14.36 3.49 10.00
CA TYR A 39 15.31 4.45 10.58
C TYR A 39 15.66 5.60 9.63
N ASP A 40 15.07 5.64 8.44
CA ASP A 40 15.29 6.70 7.47
C ASP A 40 14.47 7.96 7.82
N SER A 41 15.12 9.11 7.98
CA SER A 41 14.44 10.40 8.21
C SER A 41 13.54 10.80 7.03
N ASN A 42 13.86 10.33 5.82
CA ASN A 42 13.08 10.52 4.60
C ASN A 42 12.21 9.31 4.26
N ARG A 43 11.91 8.44 5.24
CA ARG A 43 11.12 7.22 5.07
C ARG A 43 9.90 7.45 4.17
N GLY A 44 9.83 6.70 3.07
CA GLY A 44 8.69 6.70 2.16
C GLY A 44 8.59 7.90 1.22
N LEU A 45 9.62 8.75 1.12
CA LEU A 45 9.68 9.81 0.12
C LEU A 45 9.60 9.26 -1.32
N GLU A 46 10.43 8.27 -1.65
CA GLU A 46 10.40 7.63 -2.98
C GLU A 46 9.04 7.03 -3.31
N TRP A 47 8.42 6.39 -2.31
CA TRP A 47 7.06 5.86 -2.43
C TRP A 47 6.05 6.97 -2.70
N ALA A 48 6.10 8.08 -1.95
CA ALA A 48 5.20 9.22 -2.12
C ALA A 48 5.37 9.87 -3.51
N ILE A 49 6.60 10.03 -3.99
CA ILE A 49 6.89 10.53 -5.35
C ILE A 49 6.27 9.61 -6.41
N GLY A 50 6.47 8.29 -6.29
CA GLY A 50 5.89 7.31 -7.20
C GLY A 50 4.36 7.33 -7.18
N PHE A 51 3.76 7.40 -5.99
CA PHE A 51 2.32 7.47 -5.82
C PHE A 51 1.74 8.77 -6.41
N ALA A 52 2.37 9.92 -6.14
CA ALA A 52 1.98 11.21 -6.71
C ALA A 52 1.99 11.20 -8.24
N ARG A 53 3.00 10.57 -8.86
CA ARG A 53 3.04 10.38 -10.32
C ARG A 53 1.88 9.53 -10.82
N GLY A 54 1.53 8.46 -10.11
CA GLY A 54 0.36 7.63 -10.43
C GLY A 54 -0.97 8.39 -10.29
N VAL A 55 -1.12 9.19 -9.23
CA VAL A 55 -2.28 10.08 -9.02
C VAL A 55 -2.39 11.10 -10.15
N ALA A 56 -1.27 11.69 -10.57
CA ALA A 56 -1.24 12.71 -11.62
C ALA A 56 -1.78 12.21 -12.97
N LEU A 57 -1.70 10.90 -13.26
CA LEU A 57 -2.28 10.31 -14.47
C LEU A 57 -3.81 10.43 -14.53
N ARG A 58 -4.48 10.62 -13.37
CA ARG A 58 -5.94 10.77 -13.23
C ARG A 58 -6.29 11.78 -12.15
N ALA A 59 -5.62 12.94 -12.18
CA ALA A 59 -5.71 13.93 -11.11
C ALA A 59 -7.16 14.41 -10.84
N PRO A 60 -7.99 14.74 -11.85
CA PRO A 60 -9.37 15.19 -11.59
C PRO A 60 -10.19 14.16 -10.81
N GLU A 61 -10.06 12.87 -11.14
CA GLU A 61 -10.85 11.83 -10.48
C GLU A 61 -10.32 11.48 -9.08
N TRP A 62 -9.02 11.64 -8.84
CA TRP A 62 -8.46 11.57 -7.49
C TRP A 62 -8.90 12.74 -6.61
N VAL A 63 -8.94 13.96 -7.16
CA VAL A 63 -9.45 15.14 -6.44
C VAL A 63 -10.92 14.96 -6.10
N ALA A 64 -11.77 14.60 -7.07
CA ALA A 64 -13.19 14.33 -6.82
C ALA A 64 -13.39 13.22 -5.78
N ARG A 65 -12.59 12.14 -5.83
CA ARG A 65 -12.61 11.10 -4.80
C ARG A 65 -12.22 11.64 -3.42
N GLY A 66 -11.21 12.51 -3.34
CA GLY A 66 -10.80 13.15 -2.09
C GLY A 66 -11.84 14.12 -1.53
N ASP A 67 -12.70 14.71 -2.37
CA ASP A 67 -13.82 15.52 -1.91
C ASP A 67 -14.91 14.66 -1.25
N GLU A 68 -15.10 13.43 -1.72
CA GLU A 68 -16.11 12.48 -1.22
C GLU A 68 -15.63 11.59 -0.05
N ASP A 69 -14.35 11.23 -0.03
CA ASP A 69 -13.79 10.20 0.85
C ASP A 69 -12.60 10.73 1.67
N GLU A 70 -12.73 10.64 3.01
CA GLU A 70 -11.74 11.16 3.94
C GLU A 70 -10.40 10.44 3.85
N ASP A 71 -10.41 9.11 3.68
CA ASP A 71 -9.17 8.33 3.55
C ASP A 71 -8.42 8.70 2.27
N ALA A 72 -9.14 8.92 1.16
CA ALA A 72 -8.54 9.41 -0.07
C ALA A 72 -7.93 10.80 0.09
N ARG A 73 -8.66 11.72 0.74
CA ARG A 73 -8.15 13.06 1.08
C ARG A 73 -6.88 12.98 1.94
N ASN A 74 -6.87 12.11 2.94
CA ASN A 74 -5.75 11.91 3.85
C ASN A 74 -4.52 11.39 3.11
N VAL A 75 -4.67 10.44 2.19
CA VAL A 75 -3.55 9.96 1.35
C VAL A 75 -3.02 11.07 0.46
N LEU A 76 -3.90 11.82 -0.21
CA LEU A 76 -3.48 12.91 -1.09
C LEU A 76 -2.73 14.00 -0.33
N GLY A 77 -3.27 14.46 0.80
CA GLY A 77 -2.62 15.46 1.65
C GLY A 77 -1.27 14.98 2.19
N ALA A 78 -1.19 13.72 2.63
CA ALA A 78 0.04 13.13 3.13
C ALA A 78 1.13 13.02 2.04
N VAL A 79 0.75 12.53 0.87
CA VAL A 79 1.68 12.38 -0.27
C VAL A 79 2.21 13.74 -0.70
N THR A 80 1.33 14.74 -0.84
CA THR A 80 1.73 16.12 -1.17
C THR A 80 2.68 16.69 -0.13
N ALA A 81 2.34 16.60 1.17
CA ALA A 81 3.19 17.12 2.24
C ALA A 81 4.57 16.45 2.27
N ILE A 82 4.63 15.13 2.05
CA ILE A 82 5.91 14.40 2.01
C ILE A 82 6.74 14.81 0.79
N VAL A 83 6.13 14.95 -0.38
CA VAL A 83 6.84 15.40 -1.60
C VAL A 83 7.35 16.82 -1.43
N ASP A 84 6.52 17.74 -0.92
CA ASP A 84 6.89 19.13 -0.68
C ASP A 84 8.04 19.25 0.34
N SER A 85 8.07 18.39 1.37
CA SER A 85 9.14 18.40 2.37
C SER A 85 10.54 18.10 1.81
N ASN A 86 10.62 17.52 0.60
CA ASN A 86 11.88 17.30 -0.10
C ASN A 86 12.45 18.60 -0.71
N VAL A 87 11.61 19.60 -0.92
CA VAL A 87 12.00 20.92 -1.43
C VAL A 87 12.10 21.93 -0.29
N ASP A 88 11.18 21.84 0.68
CA ASP A 88 11.06 22.75 1.81
C ASP A 88 10.98 21.97 3.12
N ALA A 89 12.12 21.86 3.81
CA ALA A 89 12.23 21.12 5.06
C ALA A 89 11.32 21.66 6.19
N SER A 90 10.82 22.91 6.10
CA SER A 90 9.87 23.45 7.08
C SER A 90 8.51 22.76 7.02
N ARG A 91 8.19 22.08 5.91
CA ARG A 91 6.99 21.27 5.72
C ARG A 91 7.16 19.82 6.17
N ALA A 92 8.35 19.45 6.66
CA ALA A 92 8.61 18.09 7.10
C ALA A 92 7.75 17.73 8.32
N TRP A 93 7.08 16.57 8.23
CA TRP A 93 6.36 16.02 9.36
C TRP A 93 7.31 15.58 10.48
N PRO A 94 6.88 15.69 11.75
CA PRO A 94 7.58 15.04 12.85
C PRO A 94 7.79 13.54 12.57
N PRO A 95 8.97 12.95 12.90
CA PRO A 95 9.25 11.55 12.61
C PRO A 95 8.19 10.57 13.16
N SER A 96 7.61 10.88 14.33
CA SER A 96 6.54 10.10 14.95
C SER A 96 5.24 10.10 14.14
N LEU A 97 4.84 11.26 13.62
CA LEU A 97 3.66 11.39 12.77
C LEU A 97 3.86 10.64 11.45
N ARG A 98 5.04 10.81 10.83
CA ARG A 98 5.41 10.11 9.60
C ARG A 98 5.42 8.59 9.80
N PHE A 99 5.95 8.11 10.93
CA PHE A 99 5.92 6.70 11.30
C PHE A 99 4.49 6.16 11.42
N LYS A 100 3.62 6.85 12.18
CA LYS A 100 2.22 6.45 12.39
C LYS A 100 1.45 6.38 11.06
N PHE A 101 1.64 7.37 10.19
CA PHE A 101 1.02 7.37 8.86
C PHE A 101 1.41 6.13 8.06
N PHE A 102 2.71 5.84 7.94
CA PHE A 102 3.18 4.70 7.15
C PHE A 102 2.84 3.33 7.76
N ASP A 103 2.67 3.24 9.08
CA ASP A 103 2.17 2.03 9.72
C ASP A 103 0.69 1.75 9.36
N ARG A 104 -0.10 2.82 9.25
CA ARG A 104 -1.54 2.78 8.92
C ARG A 104 -1.83 2.72 7.42
N LEU A 105 -0.91 3.20 6.59
CA LEU A 105 -1.05 3.33 5.14
C LEU A 105 -1.62 2.08 4.43
N PRO A 106 -1.22 0.83 4.73
CA PRO A 106 -1.80 -0.34 4.08
C PRO A 106 -3.32 -0.47 4.22
N LEU A 107 -3.89 -0.05 5.36
CA LEU A 107 -5.33 -0.09 5.60
C LEU A 107 -6.03 1.09 4.93
N ILE A 108 -5.41 2.27 4.96
CA ILE A 108 -5.94 3.46 4.27
C ILE A 108 -6.03 3.19 2.76
N LEU A 109 -4.98 2.63 2.15
CA LEU A 109 -5.00 2.26 0.72
C LEU A 109 -6.06 1.20 0.38
N LEU A 110 -6.33 0.26 1.29
CA LEU A 110 -7.41 -0.71 1.12
C LEU A 110 -8.79 -0.06 1.22
N SER A 111 -8.97 0.88 2.15
CA SER A 111 -10.20 1.67 2.31
C SER A 111 -10.47 2.50 1.05
N VAL A 112 -9.47 3.25 0.57
CA VAL A 112 -9.53 4.01 -0.68
C VAL A 112 -9.88 3.10 -1.86
N HIS A 113 -9.26 1.92 -1.96
CA HIS A 113 -9.61 0.95 -2.99
C HIS A 113 -11.07 0.50 -2.93
N TYR A 114 -11.63 0.30 -1.73
CA TYR A 114 -13.04 -0.03 -1.59
C TYR A 114 -13.99 1.12 -1.91
N ALA A 115 -13.65 2.35 -1.52
CA ALA A 115 -14.39 3.54 -1.90
C ALA A 115 -14.48 3.65 -3.44
N TRP A 116 -13.37 3.45 -4.14
CA TRP A 116 -13.32 3.38 -5.61
C TRP A 116 -14.15 2.27 -6.24
N ARG A 117 -14.46 1.21 -5.48
CA ARG A 117 -15.26 0.06 -5.96
C ARG A 117 -16.71 0.12 -5.45
N GLY A 118 -17.12 1.22 -4.81
CA GLY A 118 -18.45 1.38 -4.23
C GLY A 118 -18.75 0.34 -3.13
N ARG A 119 -17.72 -0.17 -2.44
CA ARG A 119 -17.84 -1.17 -1.38
C ARG A 119 -17.90 -0.49 -0.01
N ASP A 120 -18.53 -1.17 0.94
CA ASP A 120 -18.63 -0.68 2.32
C ASP A 120 -17.24 -0.52 2.97
N VAL A 121 -16.94 0.72 3.36
CA VAL A 121 -15.70 1.13 4.04
C VAL A 121 -15.86 1.25 5.56
N SER A 122 -17.06 1.05 6.10
CA SER A 122 -17.36 1.21 7.54
C SER A 122 -16.39 0.45 8.44
N LYS A 123 -15.96 -0.74 8.03
CA LYS A 123 -15.00 -1.60 8.74
C LYS A 123 -13.56 -1.07 8.77
N PHE A 124 -13.23 -0.01 8.03
CA PHE A 124 -11.92 0.64 8.05
C PHE A 124 -11.91 2.00 8.73
N LYS A 125 -13.08 2.60 8.98
CA LYS A 125 -13.17 3.91 9.62
C LYS A 125 -12.50 3.84 10.99
N GLN A 126 -11.39 4.56 11.09
CA GLN A 126 -10.67 4.74 12.35
C GLN A 126 -11.34 5.88 13.10
N THR A 127 -11.58 5.70 14.39
CA THR A 127 -11.97 6.80 15.28
C THR A 127 -10.73 7.55 15.74
N ASP A 128 -10.85 8.79 16.22
CA ASP A 128 -9.70 9.56 16.72
C ASP A 128 -8.89 8.82 17.80
N GLY A 129 -9.55 7.96 18.59
CA GLY A 129 -8.90 7.08 19.58
C GLY A 129 -8.11 5.90 18.99
N ASP A 130 -8.25 5.60 17.70
CA ASP A 130 -7.54 4.52 17.04
C ASP A 130 -6.15 4.95 16.53
N ILE A 131 -5.88 6.25 16.34
CA ILE A 131 -4.62 6.77 15.79
C ILE A 131 -3.43 6.46 16.71
N ASP A 132 -3.65 6.52 18.03
CA ASP A 132 -2.63 6.24 19.05
C ASP A 132 -2.60 4.78 19.52
N ARG A 133 -3.63 3.99 19.18
CA ARG A 133 -3.61 2.55 19.47
C ARG A 133 -2.60 1.87 18.54
N PRO A 134 -1.70 1.00 19.05
CA PRO A 134 -0.92 0.13 18.17
C PRO A 134 -1.88 -0.66 17.30
N LEU A 135 -1.64 -0.72 15.98
CA LEU A 135 -2.36 -1.67 15.15
C LEU A 135 -2.18 -3.04 15.77
N ALA A 136 -3.29 -3.74 16.04
CA ALA A 136 -3.21 -5.14 16.45
C ALA A 136 -2.30 -5.87 15.45
N PRO A 137 -1.41 -6.78 15.90
CA PRO A 137 -0.53 -7.52 15.01
C PRO A 137 -1.38 -8.06 13.87
N ARG A 138 -0.95 -7.77 12.63
CA ARG A 138 -1.74 -7.93 11.40
C ARG A 138 -2.37 -9.31 11.33
N ARG A 139 -3.54 -9.49 11.95
CA ARG A 139 -4.41 -10.64 11.75
C ARG A 139 -5.11 -10.39 10.43
N GLY A 140 -4.32 -10.40 9.35
CA GLY A 140 -4.88 -10.43 8.01
C GLY A 140 -5.87 -11.58 7.93
N ARG A 141 -6.92 -11.42 7.12
CA ARG A 141 -7.88 -12.48 6.80
C ARG A 141 -7.12 -13.79 6.60
N LYS A 142 -7.36 -14.81 7.43
CA LYS A 142 -6.62 -16.09 7.31
C LYS A 142 -6.82 -16.61 5.90
N THR A 143 -5.76 -16.61 5.08
CA THR A 143 -5.83 -17.12 3.72
C THR A 143 -6.16 -18.60 3.78
N GLY A 144 -7.27 -18.99 3.16
CA GLY A 144 -7.67 -20.38 3.11
C GLY A 144 -6.61 -21.20 2.39
N ARG A 145 -6.33 -22.42 2.90
CA ARG A 145 -5.27 -23.30 2.35
C ARG A 145 -5.41 -23.55 0.84
N ASN A 146 -6.64 -23.52 0.31
CA ASN A 146 -6.95 -23.70 -1.11
C ASN A 146 -7.20 -22.40 -1.90
N GLU A 147 -7.23 -21.24 -1.23
CA GLU A 147 -7.45 -19.95 -1.89
C GLU A 147 -6.24 -19.55 -2.75
N PRO A 148 -6.42 -18.66 -3.75
CA PRO A 148 -5.31 -18.04 -4.47
C PRO A 148 -4.32 -17.41 -3.48
N CYS A 149 -3.02 -17.65 -3.71
CA CYS A 149 -1.98 -17.15 -2.83
C CYS A 149 -1.87 -15.62 -2.95
N PRO A 150 -1.89 -14.86 -1.84
CA PRO A 150 -1.86 -13.39 -1.85
C PRO A 150 -0.51 -12.79 -2.28
N CYS A 151 0.41 -13.59 -2.82
CA CYS A 151 1.66 -13.13 -3.44
C CYS A 151 1.54 -12.97 -4.96
N GLY A 152 0.36 -13.22 -5.55
CA GLY A 152 0.12 -13.08 -6.98
C GLY A 152 0.83 -14.14 -7.83
N SER A 153 1.14 -15.31 -7.27
CA SER A 153 1.75 -16.41 -8.04
C SER A 153 0.76 -17.21 -8.89
N GLY A 154 -0.55 -16.95 -8.75
CA GLY A 154 -1.62 -17.76 -9.35
C GLY A 154 -1.80 -19.16 -8.73
N LYS A 155 -0.92 -19.58 -7.81
CA LYS A 155 -1.00 -20.88 -7.13
C LYS A 155 -1.92 -20.82 -5.91
N LYS A 156 -2.48 -21.96 -5.49
CA LYS A 156 -3.16 -22.11 -4.18
C LYS A 156 -2.18 -21.81 -3.04
N TYR A 157 -2.64 -21.20 -1.94
CA TYR A 157 -1.80 -20.81 -0.81
C TYR A 157 -0.91 -21.96 -0.31
N LYS A 158 -1.46 -23.17 -0.14
CA LYS A 158 -0.73 -24.38 0.28
C LYS A 158 0.37 -24.86 -0.65
N ARG A 159 0.33 -24.43 -1.92
CA ARG A 159 1.32 -24.76 -2.96
C ARG A 159 2.25 -23.57 -3.23
N CYS A 160 2.21 -22.54 -2.39
CA CYS A 160 3.01 -21.33 -2.53
C CYS A 160 3.50 -20.85 -1.15
N CYS A 161 3.10 -19.67 -0.67
CA CYS A 161 3.59 -19.12 0.61
C CYS A 161 3.23 -19.98 1.82
N GLY A 162 2.16 -20.77 1.75
CA GLY A 162 1.78 -21.73 2.79
C GLY A 162 2.29 -23.15 2.54
N SER A 163 3.30 -23.34 1.69
CA SER A 163 3.91 -24.67 1.52
C SER A 163 4.79 -25.00 2.73
N PRO A 164 4.83 -26.28 3.17
CA PRO A 164 5.70 -26.69 4.28
C PRO A 164 7.17 -26.32 4.06
N GLU A 165 7.67 -26.45 2.82
CA GLU A 165 9.05 -26.12 2.44
C GLU A 165 9.40 -24.64 2.62
N LYS A 166 8.46 -23.72 2.35
CA LYS A 166 8.70 -22.29 2.57
C LYS A 166 8.62 -21.91 4.04
N LEU A 167 7.63 -22.46 4.75
CA LEU A 167 7.44 -22.18 6.17
C LEU A 167 8.57 -22.74 7.05
N ALA A 168 9.31 -23.76 6.58
CA ALA A 168 10.47 -24.30 7.28
C ALA A 168 11.76 -23.49 7.09
N ARG A 169 11.74 -22.47 6.22
CA ARG A 169 12.91 -21.63 5.86
C ARG A 169 12.86 -20.21 6.45
N ASP A 170 11.76 -19.86 7.10
CA ASP A 170 11.51 -18.56 7.75
C ASP A 170 11.51 -18.73 9.28
#